data_AF-A0A3D3HX95-F1
#
_entry.id   AF-A0A3D3HX95-F1
#
_cell.length_a   1.000
_cell.length_b   1.000
_cell.length_c   1.000
_cell.angle_alpha   90.00
_cell.angle_beta   90.00
_cell.angle_gamma   90.00
#
_symmetry.space_group_name_H-M   'P 1'
#
loop_
_entity.id
_entity.type
_entity.pdbx_description
1 polymer ?
#
loop_
_entity_poly.entity_id
_entity_poly.type
_entity_poly.pdbx_seq_one_letter_code
_entity_poly.pdbx_strand_id
1 'polypeptide(L)'
;MSTEEHHHDVITQVTEQFAEVYSGSSQGIYIFLDDHHYSLNNRLLGLLGYASTDEILADGKSFLEKLIEPQSQAKLVEAYQAAMQQMTGSTLSVSWLKKSGQILKTTVI
;
A
#
# COMPACT_ATOMS: atom_id res chain seq x y z
N MET A 1 14.60 -10.90 -19.17
CA MET A 1 13.54 -10.19 -18.43
C MET A 1 13.77 -10.54 -16.98
N SER A 2 14.29 -9.58 -16.23
CA SER A 2 14.65 -9.77 -14.82
C SER A 2 13.39 -9.76 -13.97
N THR A 3 13.38 -10.50 -12.87
CA THR A 3 12.22 -10.63 -11.96
C THR A 3 11.64 -9.28 -11.50
N GLU A 4 12.48 -8.25 -11.38
CA GLU A 4 12.10 -6.87 -11.05
C GLU A 4 11.26 -6.18 -12.14
N GLU A 5 11.56 -6.41 -13.42
CA GLU A 5 10.79 -5.83 -14.54
C GLU A 5 9.38 -6.43 -14.62
N HIS A 6 9.24 -7.71 -14.22
CA HIS A 6 7.95 -8.39 -14.22
C HIS A 6 7.02 -7.90 -13.09
N HIS A 7 7.58 -7.50 -11.93
CA HIS A 7 6.77 -7.05 -10.80
C HIS A 7 6.18 -5.65 -11.02
N HIS A 8 6.95 -4.74 -11.63
CA HIS A 8 6.48 -3.40 -11.98
C HIS A 8 5.38 -3.41 -13.05
N ASP A 9 5.52 -4.27 -14.06
CA ASP A 9 4.54 -4.41 -15.14
C ASP A 9 3.19 -4.96 -14.62
N VAL A 10 3.23 -5.92 -13.69
CA VAL A 10 2.01 -6.49 -13.07
C VAL A 10 1.23 -5.44 -12.29
N ILE A 11 1.89 -4.61 -11.47
CA ILE A 11 1.19 -3.56 -10.71
C ILE A 11 0.57 -2.54 -11.66
N THR A 12 1.32 -2.12 -12.67
CA THR A 12 0.83 -1.17 -13.67
C THR A 12 -0.40 -1.73 -14.38
N GLN A 13 -0.31 -2.95 -14.94
CA GLN A 13 -1.44 -3.59 -15.62
C GLN A 13 -2.65 -3.78 -14.72
N VAL A 14 -2.48 -4.15 -13.45
CA VAL A 14 -3.60 -4.28 -12.51
C VAL A 14 -4.23 -2.92 -12.24
N THR A 15 -3.44 -1.88 -11.99
CA THR A 15 -3.99 -0.53 -11.76
C THR A 15 -4.69 0.03 -12.99
N GLU A 16 -4.20 -0.27 -14.20
CA GLU A 16 -4.84 0.14 -15.45
C GLU A 16 -6.14 -0.63 -15.72
N GLN A 17 -6.13 -1.96 -15.55
CA GLN A 17 -7.33 -2.78 -15.75
C GLN A 17 -8.44 -2.42 -14.75
N PHE A 18 -8.09 -2.04 -13.53
CA PHE A 18 -9.03 -1.62 -12.49
C PHE A 18 -9.09 -0.10 -12.32
N ALA A 19 -8.65 0.70 -13.30
CA ALA A 19 -8.50 2.15 -13.16
C ALA A 19 -9.78 2.86 -12.70
N GLU A 20 -10.94 2.43 -13.18
CA GLU A 20 -12.24 3.00 -12.80
C GLU A 20 -12.51 2.86 -11.29
N VAL A 21 -12.20 1.69 -10.72
CA VAL A 21 -12.36 1.44 -9.28
C VAL A 21 -11.19 2.03 -8.50
N TYR A 22 -9.97 1.87 -9.00
CA TYR A 22 -8.76 2.28 -8.32
C TYR A 22 -8.66 3.81 -8.17
N SER A 23 -8.86 4.53 -9.28
CA SER A 23 -8.80 6.00 -9.32
C SER A 23 -10.15 6.66 -8.99
N GLY A 24 -11.27 6.02 -9.31
CA GLY A 24 -12.61 6.58 -9.09
C GLY A 24 -13.19 6.33 -7.70
N SER A 25 -12.60 5.44 -6.90
CA SER A 25 -13.14 5.12 -5.57
C SER A 25 -12.99 6.26 -4.57
N SER A 26 -14.03 6.45 -3.75
CA SER A 26 -14.00 7.33 -2.58
C SER A 26 -13.14 6.78 -1.43
N GLN A 27 -12.79 5.49 -1.48
CA GLN A 27 -11.94 4.83 -0.50
C GLN A 27 -10.46 4.96 -0.87
N GLY A 28 -9.60 4.96 0.14
CA GLY A 28 -8.16 4.81 -0.06
C GLY A 28 -7.84 3.36 -0.42
N ILE A 29 -7.18 3.15 -1.55
CA ILE A 29 -6.81 1.82 -2.05
C ILE A 29 -5.29 1.77 -2.15
N TYR A 30 -4.70 0.66 -1.71
CA TYR A 30 -3.32 0.33 -2.01
C TYR A 30 -3.23 -1.11 -2.50
N ILE A 31 -2.25 -1.35 -3.36
CA ILE A 31 -1.86 -2.68 -3.83
C ILE A 31 -0.42 -2.87 -3.41
N PHE A 32 -0.13 -3.97 -2.72
CA PHE A 32 1.20 -4.28 -2.20
C PHE A 32 1.63 -5.65 -2.72
N LEU A 33 2.81 -5.71 -3.33
CA LEU A 33 3.46 -6.95 -3.75
C LEU A 33 4.76 -7.16 -2.96
N ASP A 34 5.59 -6.12 -2.89
CA ASP A 34 6.78 -6.07 -2.04
C ASP A 34 7.14 -4.61 -1.69
N ASP A 35 8.20 -4.44 -0.90
CA ASP A 35 8.64 -3.13 -0.38
C ASP A 35 9.04 -2.10 -1.44
N HIS A 36 9.32 -2.52 -2.68
CA HIS A 36 9.62 -1.64 -3.81
C HIS A 36 8.51 -1.65 -4.87
N HIS A 37 7.64 -2.65 -4.84
CA HIS A 37 6.53 -2.80 -5.78
C HIS A 37 5.20 -2.71 -5.02
N TYR A 38 4.70 -1.49 -4.89
CA TYR A 38 3.36 -1.19 -4.39
C TYR A 38 2.83 0.08 -5.06
N SER A 39 1.51 0.30 -4.98
CA SER A 39 0.89 1.52 -5.50
C SER A 39 -0.28 1.96 -4.63
N LEU A 40 -0.39 3.26 -4.38
CA LEU A 40 -1.47 3.88 -3.62
C LEU A 40 -2.30 4.77 -4.56
N ASN A 41 -3.62 4.72 -4.43
CA ASN A 41 -4.47 5.61 -5.21
C ASN A 41 -4.36 7.06 -4.71
N ASN A 42 -4.77 8.01 -5.55
CA ASN A 42 -4.72 9.45 -5.24
C ASN A 42 -5.43 9.80 -3.93
N ARG A 43 -6.49 9.04 -3.59
CA ARG A 43 -7.23 9.24 -2.34
C ARG A 43 -6.37 8.92 -1.12
N LEU A 44 -5.70 7.77 -1.10
CA LEU A 44 -4.85 7.38 0.01
C LEU A 44 -3.58 8.24 0.07
N LEU A 45 -2.96 8.54 -1.07
CA LEU A 45 -1.83 9.47 -1.17
C LEU A 45 -2.16 10.83 -0.54
N GLY A 46 -3.32 11.41 -0.89
CA GLY A 46 -3.78 12.66 -0.32
C GLY A 46 -4.05 12.60 1.18
N LEU A 47 -4.58 11.48 1.68
CA LEU A 47 -4.79 11.28 3.13
C LEU A 47 -3.46 11.20 3.90
N LEU A 48 -2.45 10.56 3.31
CA LEU A 48 -1.11 10.42 3.88
C LEU A 48 -0.23 11.66 3.69
N GLY A 49 -0.59 12.53 2.74
CA GLY A 49 0.09 13.79 2.45
C GLY A 49 1.23 13.67 1.44
N TYR A 50 1.21 12.65 0.57
CA TYR A 50 2.17 12.45 -0.50
C TYR A 50 1.56 12.82 -1.85
N ALA A 51 2.39 13.28 -2.79
CA ALA A 51 1.98 13.65 -4.13
C ALA A 51 1.91 12.44 -5.07
N SER A 52 2.80 11.46 -4.89
CA SER A 52 2.87 10.23 -5.68
C SER A 52 3.48 9.08 -4.87
N THR A 53 3.28 7.84 -5.33
CA THR A 53 3.95 6.67 -4.77
C THR A 53 5.47 6.76 -4.94
N ASP A 54 5.95 7.30 -6.07
CA ASP A 54 7.39 7.51 -6.32
C ASP A 54 8.06 8.41 -5.27
N GLU A 55 7.33 9.41 -4.75
CA GLU A 55 7.84 10.26 -3.67
C GLU A 55 8.14 9.44 -2.40
N ILE A 56 7.33 8.42 -2.14
CA ILE A 56 7.48 7.55 -0.97
C ILE A 56 8.68 6.61 -1.18
N LEU A 57 8.77 6.01 -2.38
CA LEU A 57 9.85 5.10 -2.77
C LEU A 57 11.22 5.78 -2.80
N ALA A 58 11.28 7.07 -3.12
CA ALA A 58 12.53 7.83 -3.19
C ALA A 58 13.29 7.92 -1.85
N ASP A 59 12.61 7.70 -0.71
CA ASP A 59 13.24 7.67 0.63
C ASP A 59 14.10 6.42 0.86
N GLY A 60 13.96 5.38 0.03
CA GLY A 60 14.68 4.11 0.13
C GLY A 60 14.30 3.27 1.35
N LYS A 61 13.23 3.63 2.06
CA LYS A 61 12.70 2.87 3.20
C LYS A 61 11.64 1.88 2.74
N SER A 62 11.52 0.79 3.47
CA SER A 62 10.46 -0.20 3.26
C SER A 62 9.06 0.43 3.45
N PHE A 63 8.05 -0.18 2.83
CA PHE A 63 6.66 0.26 2.96
C PHE A 63 6.23 0.32 4.43
N LEU A 64 6.59 -0.73 5.19
CA LEU A 64 6.27 -0.84 6.61
C LEU A 64 6.97 0.24 7.44
N GLU A 65 8.25 0.53 7.20
CA GLU A 65 8.98 1.56 7.95
C GLU A 65 8.51 2.97 7.62
N LYS A 66 8.13 3.22 6.36
CA LYS A 66 7.79 4.57 5.90
C LYS A 66 6.35 4.96 6.21
N LEU A 67 5.42 4.01 6.06
CA LEU A 67 3.98 4.31 6.05
C LEU A 67 3.23 3.71 7.24
N ILE A 68 3.79 2.73 7.95
CA ILE A 68 3.06 1.99 8.99
C ILE A 68 3.70 2.22 10.35
N GLU A 69 2.88 2.54 11.34
CA GLU A 69 3.34 2.67 12.72
C GLU A 69 3.79 1.28 13.25
N PRO A 70 4.91 1.19 14.00
CA PRO A 70 5.46 -0.10 14.46
C PRO A 70 4.43 -1.05 15.11
N GLN A 71 3.48 -0.53 15.89
CA GLN A 71 2.42 -1.33 16.53
C GLN A 71 1.45 -2.01 15.53
N SER A 72 1.33 -1.49 14.32
CA SER A 72 0.45 -2.03 13.27
C SER A 72 1.20 -2.92 12.27
N GLN A 73 2.53 -2.87 12.23
CA GLN A 73 3.33 -3.63 11.27
C GLN A 73 3.12 -5.13 11.39
N ALA A 74 3.21 -5.69 12.61
CA ALA A 74 3.04 -7.13 12.84
C ALA A 74 1.68 -7.65 12.35
N LYS A 75 0.60 -6.93 12.66
CA LYS A 75 -0.76 -7.30 12.25
C LYS A 75 -0.94 -7.27 10.73
N LEU A 76 -0.32 -6.29 10.07
CA LEU A 76 -0.38 -6.16 8.62
C LEU A 76 0.40 -7.29 7.93
N VAL A 77 1.57 -7.65 8.48
CA VAL A 77 2.38 -8.78 8.00
C VAL A 77 1.62 -10.10 8.17
N GLU A 78 0.99 -10.33 9.33
CA GLU A 78 0.18 -11.53 9.56
C GLU A 78 -1.01 -11.62 8.58
N ALA A 79 -1.71 -10.51 8.36
CA ALA A 79 -2.81 -10.45 7.40
C ALA A 79 -2.35 -10.72 5.96
N TYR A 80 -1.19 -10.18 5.57
CA TYR A 80 -0.60 -10.44 4.26
C TYR A 80 -0.19 -11.91 4.10
N GLN A 81 0.44 -12.50 5.12
CA GLN A 81 0.80 -13.92 5.09
C GLN A 81 -0.43 -14.82 5.00
N ALA A 82 -1.51 -14.51 5.75
CA ALA A 82 -2.77 -15.24 5.66
C ALA A 82 -3.42 -15.11 4.27
N ALA A 83 -3.37 -13.93 3.66
CA ALA A 83 -3.85 -13.73 2.30
C ALA A 83 -3.04 -14.56 1.28
N MET A 84 -1.71 -14.57 1.38
CA MET A 84 -0.83 -15.26 0.44
C MET A 84 -0.84 -16.79 0.61
N GLN A 85 -0.90 -17.29 1.85
CA GLN A 85 -0.81 -18.73 2.12
C GLN A 85 -2.17 -19.43 2.18
N GLN A 86 -3.20 -18.72 2.64
CA GLN A 86 -4.51 -19.30 2.97
C GLN A 86 -5.65 -18.65 2.16
N MET A 87 -5.35 -17.70 1.27
CA MET A 87 -6.34 -16.96 0.49
C MET A 87 -7.43 -16.32 1.36
N THR A 88 -7.08 -15.90 2.58
CA THR A 88 -8.01 -15.35 3.56
C THR A 88 -7.91 -13.82 3.61
N GLY A 89 -9.01 -13.14 3.25
CA GLY A 89 -9.15 -11.70 3.45
C GLY A 89 -9.25 -11.34 4.94
N SER A 90 -8.76 -10.16 5.32
CA SER A 90 -8.70 -9.72 6.71
C SER A 90 -9.16 -8.28 6.85
N THR A 91 -9.96 -8.01 7.88
CA THR A 91 -10.32 -6.63 8.27
C THR A 91 -9.56 -6.25 9.52
N LEU A 92 -8.69 -5.24 9.44
CA LEU A 92 -7.87 -4.81 10.58
C LEU A 92 -7.74 -3.28 10.67
N SER A 93 -7.48 -2.81 11.89
CA SER A 93 -7.13 -1.41 12.12
C SER A 93 -5.64 -1.19 11.88
N VAL A 94 -5.31 -0.26 10.99
CA VAL A 94 -3.94 0.12 10.63
C VAL A 94 -3.71 1.58 11.02
N SER A 95 -2.62 1.81 11.76
CA SER A 95 -2.10 3.15 12.03
C SER A 95 -1.06 3.50 10.98
N TRP A 96 -1.38 4.48 10.14
CA TRP A 96 -0.51 4.99 9.08
C TRP A 96 0.28 6.21 9.56
N LEU A 97 1.55 6.28 9.19
CA LEU A 97 2.42 7.43 9.37
C LEU A 97 2.26 8.39 8.19
N LYS A 98 1.73 9.59 8.47
CA LYS A 98 1.61 10.66 7.48
C LYS A 98 2.95 11.35 7.27
N LYS A 99 3.12 11.99 6.10
CA LYS A 99 4.27 12.87 5.83
C LYS A 99 4.46 13.97 6.87
N SER A 100 3.36 14.46 7.46
CA SER A 100 3.38 15.48 8.53
C SER A 100 3.86 14.96 9.89
N GLY A 101 4.10 13.65 10.04
CA GLY A 101 4.38 13.00 11.33
C GLY A 101 3.14 12.67 12.16
N GLN A 102 1.95 13.02 11.68
CA GLN A 102 0.69 12.62 12.32
C GLN A 102 0.35 11.17 12.02
N ILE A 103 -0.44 10.55 12.91
CA ILE A 103 -0.95 9.19 12.71
C ILE A 103 -2.37 9.26 12.15
N LEU A 104 -2.62 8.53 11.07
CA LEU A 104 -3.94 8.29 10.52
C LEU A 104 -4.36 6.85 10.85
N LYS A 105 -5.43 6.67 11.62
CA LYS A 105 -5.98 5.33 11.89
C LYS A 105 -7.08 5.03 10.90
N THR A 106 -6.99 3.90 10.20
CA THR A 106 -8.02 3.43 9.29
C THR A 106 -8.36 1.98 9.55
N THR A 107 -9.54 1.56 9.12
CA THR A 107 -9.85 0.14 8.94
C THR A 107 -9.53 -0.24 7.49
N VAL A 108 -8.68 -1.23 7.32
CA VAL A 108 -8.33 -1.82 6.02
C VAL A 108 -9.08 -3.13 5.88
N ILE A 109 -9.54 -3.43 4.66
CA ILE A 109 -10.27 -4.64 4.26
C ILE A 109 -9.54 -5.36 3.14
#